data_AF-A0A3B8ICC1-F1
#
_entry.id   AF-A0A3B8ICC1-F1
#
_cell.length_a   1.000
_cell.length_b   1.000
_cell.length_c   1.000
_cell.angle_alpha   90.00
_cell.angle_beta   90.00
_cell.angle_gamma   90.00
#
_symmetry.space_group_name_H-M   'P 1'
#
loop_
_entity.id
_entity.type
_entity.pdbx_description
1 polymer ?
#
loop_
_entity_poly.entity_id
_entity_poly.type
_entity_poly.pdbx_seq_one_letter_code
_entity_poly.pdbx_strand_id
1 'polypeptide(L)'
;MQKQFKSWWPLLLSVLLLGSRIGYAQNTELTRLALSLTEGLDSDSAKAFALFDWVTKHIAYDTHYKSIPSGFRRFRQPHQLPAEVLARKEAVCEGYSNLMVALGEAAGLQIVRIEGVGRAPSGPQEGVPHAWNAVKMGHLWYLMDATWGAGYSSGKRFVFDQDLRYFMARPGWFLRSHWPNDPK
;
A
#
# COMPACT_ATOMS: atom_id res chain seq x y z
N MET A 1 59.62 1.74 17.82
CA MET A 1 58.34 1.02 17.63
C MET A 1 57.21 1.90 18.13
N GLN A 2 56.68 2.86 17.36
CA GLN A 2 55.45 2.76 16.53
C GLN A 2 54.37 1.87 17.18
N LYS A 3 53.15 2.34 17.45
CA LYS A 3 52.24 3.04 16.52
C LYS A 3 51.33 4.06 17.21
N GLN A 4 51.23 5.25 16.60
CA GLN A 4 50.14 6.21 16.76
C GLN A 4 48.87 5.68 16.08
N PHE A 5 47.73 5.74 16.77
CA PHE A 5 46.42 5.69 16.11
C PHE A 5 46.04 7.10 15.65
N LYS A 6 46.16 7.34 14.35
CA LYS A 6 45.67 8.56 13.71
C LYS A 6 44.15 8.48 13.57
N SER A 7 43.47 9.54 13.96
CA SER A 7 42.05 9.80 13.70
C SER A 7 41.82 9.94 12.19
N TRP A 8 40.79 9.25 11.68
CA TRP A 8 40.33 9.37 10.30
C TRP A 8 38.86 9.81 10.29
N TRP A 9 38.66 11.10 10.53
CA TRP A 9 37.53 11.89 10.04
C TRP A 9 38.18 13.25 9.70
N PRO A 10 38.17 13.80 8.46
CA PRO A 10 37.07 13.75 7.50
C PRO A 10 37.49 13.60 6.01
N LEU A 11 37.08 12.52 5.35
CA LEU A 11 37.07 12.41 3.87
C LEU A 11 35.76 11.79 3.35
N LEU A 12 34.63 12.13 3.99
CA LEU A 12 33.28 11.74 3.55
C LEU A 12 32.37 12.98 3.39
N LEU A 13 32.90 14.07 2.82
CA LEU A 13 32.09 15.26 2.50
C LEU A 13 32.08 15.65 1.01
N SER A 14 32.72 14.87 0.14
CA SER A 14 32.77 15.15 -1.31
C SER A 14 32.16 14.05 -2.19
N VAL A 15 31.56 13.01 -1.61
CA VAL A 15 30.76 11.98 -2.34
C VAL A 15 29.26 12.07 -2.01
N LEU A 16 28.80 13.16 -1.37
CA LEU A 16 27.39 13.36 -1.02
C LEU A 16 26.62 14.33 -1.92
N LEU A 17 27.21 14.80 -3.02
CA LEU A 17 26.54 15.71 -3.97
C LEU A 17 26.44 15.21 -5.41
N LEU A 18 26.86 13.97 -5.70
CA LEU A 18 26.67 13.33 -7.01
C LEU A 18 26.02 11.93 -6.93
N GLY A 19 25.46 11.56 -5.77
CA GLY A 19 24.85 10.25 -5.53
C GLY A 19 23.32 10.21 -5.57
N SER A 20 22.61 11.30 -5.88
CA SER A 20 21.14 11.35 -5.79
C SER A 20 20.42 11.72 -7.10
N ARG A 21 21.11 11.67 -8.25
CA ARG A 21 20.49 11.85 -9.57
C ARG A 21 20.39 10.56 -10.39
N ILE A 22 20.70 9.42 -9.79
CA ILE A 22 20.55 8.10 -10.41
C ILE A 22 19.74 7.23 -9.45
N GLY A 23 18.42 7.43 -9.47
CA GLY A 23 17.48 6.64 -8.67
C GLY A 23 16.07 7.14 -8.90
N TYR A 24 15.29 6.38 -9.66
CA TYR A 24 13.87 6.58 -9.97
C TYR A 24 13.56 7.73 -10.93
N ALA A 25 13.49 7.41 -12.22
CA ALA A 25 12.34 7.88 -12.99
C ALA A 25 11.08 7.35 -12.27
N GLN A 26 10.57 8.13 -11.31
CA GLN A 26 9.26 7.92 -10.72
C GLN A 26 8.29 7.73 -11.89
N ASN A 27 7.55 6.62 -11.91
CA ASN A 27 6.66 6.31 -13.02
C ASN A 27 5.71 7.49 -13.23
N THR A 28 5.88 8.20 -14.35
CA THR A 28 5.26 9.50 -14.61
C THR A 28 3.74 9.44 -14.51
N GLU A 29 3.13 8.29 -14.80
CA GLU A 29 1.69 8.11 -14.72
C GLU A 29 1.17 8.03 -13.28
N LEU A 30 1.86 7.31 -12.39
CA LEU A 30 1.50 7.24 -10.96
C LEU A 30 1.61 8.61 -10.32
N THR A 31 2.72 9.31 -10.55
CA THR A 31 2.93 10.66 -10.03
C THR A 31 1.88 11.63 -10.58
N ARG A 32 1.61 11.61 -11.89
CA ARG A 32 0.60 12.47 -12.49
C ARG A 32 -0.79 12.20 -11.92
N LEU A 33 -1.15 10.93 -11.75
CA LEU A 33 -2.44 10.56 -11.14
C LEU A 33 -2.54 11.09 -9.71
N ALA A 34 -1.56 10.78 -8.86
CA ALA A 34 -1.57 11.21 -7.47
C ALA A 34 -1.67 12.74 -7.34
N LEU A 35 -0.87 13.48 -8.11
CA LEU A 35 -0.92 14.95 -8.11
C LEU A 35 -2.28 15.47 -8.62
N SER A 36 -2.85 14.88 -9.67
CA SER A 36 -4.17 15.30 -10.18
C SER A 36 -5.32 15.02 -9.20
N LEU A 37 -5.27 13.91 -8.47
CA LEU A 37 -6.29 13.56 -7.47
C LEU A 37 -6.21 14.43 -6.22
N THR A 38 -5.04 15.02 -5.95
CA THR A 38 -4.76 15.78 -4.74
C THR A 38 -4.59 17.27 -4.98
N GLU A 39 -4.79 17.73 -6.21
CA GLU A 39 -4.72 19.13 -6.60
C GLU A 39 -5.76 19.96 -5.83
N GLY A 40 -5.31 21.07 -5.23
CA GLY A 40 -6.16 21.95 -4.43
C GLY A 40 -6.63 21.40 -3.08
N LEU A 41 -6.16 20.22 -2.65
CA LEU A 41 -6.47 19.67 -1.33
C LEU A 41 -5.42 20.08 -0.29
N ASP A 42 -5.87 20.75 0.76
CA ASP A 42 -4.98 21.35 1.76
C ASP A 42 -4.62 20.43 2.95
N SER A 43 -5.40 19.37 3.19
CA SER A 43 -5.16 18.46 4.33
C SER A 43 -4.71 17.06 3.91
N ASP A 44 -3.86 16.44 4.74
CA ASP A 44 -3.44 15.05 4.55
C ASP A 44 -4.63 14.09 4.50
N SER A 45 -5.68 14.37 5.28
CA SER A 45 -6.91 13.57 5.30
C SER A 45 -7.68 13.65 3.98
N ALA A 46 -7.79 14.85 3.39
CA ALA A 46 -8.46 15.03 2.11
C ALA A 46 -7.68 14.34 0.99
N LYS A 47 -6.34 14.48 0.99
CA LYS A 47 -5.47 13.78 0.04
C LYS A 47 -5.56 12.26 0.18
N ALA A 48 -5.42 11.74 1.39
CA ALA A 48 -5.51 10.31 1.66
C ALA A 48 -6.87 9.74 1.24
N PHE A 49 -7.96 10.47 1.51
CA PHE A 49 -9.30 10.09 1.07
C PHE A 49 -9.42 10.08 -0.45
N ALA A 50 -8.95 11.10 -1.16
CA ALA A 50 -9.01 11.17 -2.62
C ALA A 50 -8.28 9.98 -3.28
N LEU A 51 -7.11 9.61 -2.75
CA LEU A 51 -6.37 8.44 -3.22
C LEU A 51 -7.12 7.13 -2.92
N PHE A 52 -7.60 6.95 -1.67
CA PHE A 52 -8.37 5.77 -1.27
C PHE A 52 -9.65 5.61 -2.09
N ASP A 53 -10.38 6.70 -2.27
CA ASP A 53 -11.63 6.75 -3.04
C ASP A 53 -11.39 6.35 -4.50
N TRP A 54 -10.35 6.90 -5.11
CA TRP A 54 -10.00 6.53 -6.48
C TRP A 54 -9.60 5.05 -6.57
N VAL A 55 -8.71 4.57 -5.70
CA VAL A 55 -8.27 3.16 -5.73
C VAL A 55 -9.45 2.20 -5.56
N THR A 56 -10.32 2.45 -4.57
CA THR A 56 -11.47 1.58 -4.27
C THR A 56 -12.53 1.56 -5.35
N LYS A 57 -12.59 2.59 -6.22
CA LYS A 57 -13.51 2.64 -7.36
C LYS A 57 -12.93 2.13 -8.67
N HIS A 58 -11.61 2.01 -8.78
CA HIS A 58 -10.94 1.77 -10.07
C HIS A 58 -10.07 0.52 -10.12
N ILE A 59 -9.69 -0.08 -9.00
CA ILE A 59 -8.91 -1.32 -8.97
C ILE A 59 -9.85 -2.45 -8.61
N ALA A 60 -9.93 -3.48 -9.46
CA ALA A 60 -10.70 -4.68 -9.20
C ALA A 60 -9.84 -5.74 -8.49
N TYR A 61 -10.46 -6.60 -7.68
CA TYR A 61 -9.75 -7.72 -7.07
C TYR A 61 -9.55 -8.87 -8.08
N ASP A 62 -8.34 -9.41 -8.19
CA ASP A 62 -8.02 -10.58 -9.00
C ASP A 62 -8.63 -11.85 -8.36
N THR A 63 -9.90 -12.09 -8.68
CA THR A 63 -10.63 -13.28 -8.20
C THR A 63 -10.11 -14.58 -8.79
N HIS A 64 -9.44 -14.54 -9.95
CA HIS A 64 -8.82 -15.71 -10.54
C HIS A 64 -7.65 -16.18 -9.69
N TYR A 65 -6.76 -15.27 -9.26
CA TYR A 65 -5.68 -15.61 -8.34
C TYR A 65 -6.18 -16.23 -7.04
N LYS A 66 -7.26 -15.67 -6.46
CA LYS A 66 -7.90 -16.22 -5.24
C LYS A 66 -8.34 -17.66 -5.41
N SER A 67 -8.85 -18.00 -6.60
CA SER A 67 -9.35 -19.34 -6.92
C SER A 67 -8.24 -20.39 -7.10
N ILE A 68 -6.98 -19.97 -7.25
CA ILE A 68 -5.85 -20.90 -7.39
C ILE A 68 -5.54 -21.51 -6.02
N PRO A 69 -5.47 -22.85 -5.90
CA PRO A 69 -5.07 -23.50 -4.67
C PRO A 69 -3.69 -23.03 -4.21
N SER A 70 -3.50 -22.83 -2.92
CA SER A 70 -2.30 -22.19 -2.34
C SER A 70 -0.97 -22.79 -2.84
N GLY A 71 -0.88 -24.12 -2.91
CA GLY A 71 0.30 -24.85 -3.41
C GLY A 71 0.67 -24.57 -4.88
N PHE A 72 -0.27 -24.04 -5.67
CA PHE A 72 -0.09 -23.73 -7.09
C PHE A 72 0.07 -22.23 -7.38
N ARG A 73 -0.14 -21.35 -6.39
CA ARG A 73 -0.03 -19.89 -6.58
C ARG A 73 1.37 -19.45 -7.00
N ARG A 74 2.41 -20.20 -6.61
CA ARG A 74 3.80 -19.96 -7.06
C ARG A 74 3.96 -19.98 -8.58
N PHE A 75 3.06 -20.65 -9.31
CA PHE A 75 3.10 -20.77 -10.77
C PHE A 75 2.35 -19.65 -11.50
N ARG A 76 1.65 -18.77 -10.76
CA ARG A 76 1.04 -17.56 -11.32
C ARG A 76 1.25 -16.41 -10.35
N GLN A 77 2.31 -15.65 -10.55
CA GLN A 77 2.53 -14.43 -9.78
C GLN A 77 1.55 -13.36 -10.25
N PRO A 78 0.70 -12.81 -9.36
CA PRO A 78 -0.23 -11.77 -9.75
C PRO A 78 0.56 -10.45 -9.86
N HIS A 79 0.11 -9.52 -10.71
CA HIS A 79 0.81 -8.24 -10.92
C HIS A 79 0.60 -7.29 -9.74
N GLN A 80 1.57 -7.18 -8.83
CA GLN A 80 1.45 -6.41 -7.59
C GLN A 80 2.31 -5.14 -7.57
N LEU A 81 3.10 -4.89 -8.62
CA LEU A 81 3.85 -3.64 -8.75
C LEU A 81 2.88 -2.49 -9.02
N PRO A 82 3.00 -1.32 -8.34
CA PRO A 82 2.06 -0.21 -8.49
C PRO A 82 1.80 0.21 -9.94
N ALA A 83 2.85 0.21 -10.78
CA ALA A 83 2.76 0.52 -12.21
C ALA A 83 1.88 -0.47 -12.97
N GLU A 84 2.03 -1.77 -12.70
CA GLU A 84 1.25 -2.81 -13.35
C GLU A 84 -0.19 -2.82 -12.86
N VAL A 85 -0.41 -2.63 -11.55
CA VAL A 85 -1.75 -2.49 -10.98
C VAL A 85 -2.47 -1.30 -11.60
N LEU A 86 -1.78 -0.16 -11.72
CA LEU A 86 -2.35 1.03 -12.35
C LEU A 86 -2.74 0.78 -13.82
N ALA A 87 -1.88 0.10 -14.58
CA ALA A 87 -2.13 -0.20 -16.00
C ALA A 87 -3.26 -1.23 -16.18
N ARG A 88 -3.31 -2.26 -15.34
CA ARG A 88 -4.26 -3.37 -15.45
C ARG A 88 -5.59 -3.12 -14.76
N LYS A 89 -5.64 -2.19 -13.82
CA LYS A 89 -6.79 -1.93 -12.95
C LYS A 89 -7.25 -3.17 -12.16
N GLU A 90 -6.30 -4.05 -11.82
CA GLU A 90 -6.57 -5.33 -11.15
C GLU A 90 -5.39 -5.73 -10.25
N ALA A 91 -5.67 -6.19 -9.02
CA ALA A 91 -4.66 -6.64 -8.06
C ALA A 91 -5.23 -7.59 -6.99
N VAL A 92 -4.35 -8.15 -6.15
CA VAL A 92 -4.76 -8.69 -4.83
C VAL A 92 -4.30 -7.73 -3.72
N CYS A 93 -4.54 -8.08 -2.45
CA CYS A 93 -4.31 -7.17 -1.33
C CYS A 93 -2.91 -6.53 -1.28
N GLU A 94 -1.88 -7.26 -1.70
CA GLU A 94 -0.52 -6.74 -1.84
C GLU A 94 -0.45 -5.57 -2.85
N GLY A 95 -1.02 -5.73 -4.04
CA GLY A 95 -1.00 -4.70 -5.08
C GLY A 95 -1.85 -3.48 -4.74
N TYR A 96 -2.99 -3.65 -4.06
CA TYR A 96 -3.75 -2.52 -3.52
C TYR A 96 -2.91 -1.73 -2.51
N SER A 97 -2.31 -2.44 -1.56
CA SER A 97 -1.55 -1.79 -0.50
C SER A 97 -0.24 -1.17 -0.98
N ASN A 98 0.43 -1.78 -1.97
CA ASN A 98 1.58 -1.20 -2.67
C ASN A 98 1.19 0.05 -3.48
N LEU A 99 0.05 0.02 -4.19
CA LEU A 99 -0.43 1.16 -4.96
C LEU A 99 -0.74 2.35 -4.05
N MET A 100 -1.38 2.11 -2.90
CA MET A 100 -1.63 3.17 -1.91
C MET A 100 -0.34 3.80 -1.39
N VAL A 101 0.71 3.01 -1.13
CA VAL A 101 2.03 3.54 -0.74
C VAL A 101 2.60 4.44 -1.83
N ALA A 102 2.63 3.96 -3.09
CA ALA A 102 3.22 4.70 -4.20
C ALA A 102 2.48 6.01 -4.52
N LEU A 103 1.14 5.99 -4.49
CA LEU A 103 0.32 7.20 -4.66
C LEU A 103 0.51 8.16 -3.49
N GLY A 104 0.60 7.63 -2.26
CA GLY A 104 0.87 8.41 -1.05
C GLY A 104 2.20 9.15 -1.14
N GLU A 105 3.28 8.44 -1.48
CA GLU A 105 4.62 9.02 -1.66
C GLU A 105 4.60 10.16 -2.68
N ALA A 106 3.96 9.95 -3.83
CA ALA A 106 3.82 10.97 -4.87
C ALA A 106 2.98 12.19 -4.44
N ALA A 107 2.02 12.00 -3.54
CA ALA A 107 1.19 13.06 -2.96
C ALA A 107 1.79 13.72 -1.71
N GLY A 108 2.99 13.30 -1.28
CA GLY A 108 3.64 13.80 -0.07
C GLY A 108 3.07 13.26 1.24
N LEU A 109 2.37 12.13 1.21
CA LEU A 109 1.81 11.45 2.38
C LEU A 109 2.73 10.32 2.86
N GLN A 110 2.74 10.09 4.17
CA GLN A 110 3.38 8.91 4.76
C GLN A 110 2.37 7.77 4.88
N ILE A 111 2.33 6.92 3.85
CA ILE A 111 1.53 5.69 3.84
C ILE A 111 2.49 4.50 3.96
N VAL A 112 2.21 3.59 4.88
CA VAL A 112 2.97 2.35 5.06
C VAL A 112 2.09 1.15 4.77
N ARG A 113 2.69 0.07 4.26
CA ARG A 113 2.04 -1.23 4.12
C ARG A 113 2.19 -2.02 5.41
N ILE A 114 1.12 -2.68 5.82
CA ILE A 114 1.08 -3.58 6.97
C ILE A 114 0.72 -4.97 6.47
N GLU A 115 1.49 -5.96 6.89
CA GLU A 115 1.22 -7.38 6.62
C GLU A 115 0.65 -8.05 7.85
N GLY A 116 -0.25 -9.01 7.63
CA GLY A 116 -0.85 -9.77 8.70
C GLY A 116 -1.80 -10.84 8.21
N VAL A 117 -2.76 -11.17 9.08
CA VAL A 117 -3.85 -12.10 8.82
C VAL A 117 -5.17 -11.35 8.79
N GLY A 118 -5.94 -11.54 7.71
CA GLY A 118 -7.29 -11.02 7.54
C GLY A 118 -8.33 -12.13 7.63
N ARG A 119 -9.41 -11.91 8.38
CA ARG A 119 -10.59 -12.79 8.43
C ARG A 119 -11.84 -12.06 7.96
N ALA A 120 -12.19 -12.27 6.70
CA ALA A 120 -13.48 -11.84 6.16
C ALA A 120 -14.61 -12.76 6.71
N PRO A 121 -15.85 -12.26 6.90
CA PRO A 121 -16.97 -13.07 7.38
C PRO A 121 -17.25 -14.33 6.54
N SER A 122 -17.01 -14.26 5.23
CA SER A 122 -17.17 -15.38 4.28
C SER A 122 -15.88 -16.18 4.06
N GLY A 123 -14.81 -15.86 4.79
CA GLY A 123 -13.49 -16.50 4.67
C GLY A 123 -13.28 -17.65 5.65
N PRO A 124 -12.14 -18.35 5.54
CA PRO A 124 -11.76 -19.39 6.50
C PRO A 124 -11.66 -18.85 7.93
N GLN A 125 -11.97 -19.69 8.91
CA GLN A 125 -12.00 -19.29 10.32
C GLN A 125 -10.61 -18.92 10.86
N GLU A 126 -9.57 -19.55 10.31
CA GLU A 126 -8.16 -19.28 10.57
C GLU A 126 -7.66 -17.95 9.96
N GLY A 127 -8.45 -17.35 9.06
CA GLY A 127 -8.04 -16.19 8.28
C GLY A 127 -7.07 -16.53 7.15
N VAL A 128 -6.68 -15.52 6.39
CA VAL A 128 -5.73 -15.65 5.27
C VAL A 128 -4.67 -14.57 5.36
N PRO A 129 -3.45 -14.80 4.82
CA PRO A 129 -2.48 -13.73 4.65
C PRO A 129 -3.12 -12.54 3.94
N HIS A 130 -2.95 -11.36 4.51
CA HIS A 130 -3.56 -10.12 4.03
C HIS A 130 -2.61 -8.95 4.21
N ALA A 131 -2.78 -7.93 3.38
CA ALA A 131 -2.00 -6.70 3.42
C ALA A 131 -2.93 -5.49 3.29
N TRP A 132 -2.66 -4.47 4.10
CA TRP A 132 -3.42 -3.22 4.15
C TRP A 132 -2.46 -2.06 4.43
N ASN A 133 -2.97 -0.87 4.76
CA ASN A 133 -2.15 0.31 5.00
C ASN A 133 -2.45 1.00 6.32
N ALA A 134 -1.48 1.81 6.75
CA ALA A 134 -1.74 2.93 7.65
C ALA A 134 -1.21 4.22 7.03
N VAL A 135 -1.88 5.33 7.29
CA VAL A 135 -1.45 6.67 6.87
C VAL A 135 -1.24 7.55 8.09
N LYS A 136 -0.12 8.27 8.09
CA LYS A 136 0.19 9.26 9.13
C LYS A 136 -0.44 10.59 8.77
N MET A 137 -1.17 11.17 9.71
CA MET A 137 -1.73 12.52 9.60
C MET A 137 -1.40 13.28 10.90
N GLY A 138 -0.58 14.32 10.79
CA GLY A 138 0.05 14.94 11.96
C GLY A 138 0.91 13.95 12.75
N HIS A 139 0.55 13.69 14.00
CA HIS A 139 1.25 12.76 14.89
C HIS A 139 0.56 11.40 15.06
N LEU A 140 -0.58 11.19 14.38
CA LEU A 140 -1.39 9.99 14.54
C LEU A 140 -1.36 9.13 13.29
N TRP A 141 -1.45 7.81 13.49
CA TRP A 141 -1.59 6.81 12.44
C TRP A 141 -3.03 6.35 12.34
N TYR A 142 -3.52 6.21 11.12
CA TYR A 142 -4.88 5.79 10.83
C TYR A 142 -4.87 4.58 9.90
N LEU A 143 -5.62 3.55 10.28
CA LEU A 143 -5.71 2.29 9.54
C LEU A 143 -6.61 2.45 8.31
N MET A 144 -6.23 1.81 7.21
CA MET A 144 -7.10 1.68 6.05
C MET A 144 -6.86 0.39 5.27
N ASP A 145 -7.90 -0.14 4.64
CA ASP A 145 -7.81 -1.28 3.72
C ASP A 145 -8.57 -0.98 2.43
N ALA A 146 -7.84 -0.59 1.39
CA ALA A 146 -8.40 -0.32 0.08
C ALA A 146 -8.89 -1.61 -0.63
N THR A 147 -8.46 -2.79 -0.20
CA THR A 147 -8.88 -4.06 -0.78
C THR A 147 -10.31 -4.39 -0.37
N TRP A 148 -10.57 -4.44 0.94
CA TRP A 148 -11.91 -4.73 1.45
C TRP A 148 -12.83 -3.52 1.38
N GLY A 149 -12.27 -2.31 1.34
CA GLY A 149 -13.02 -1.08 1.05
C GLY A 149 -13.48 -0.95 -0.40
N ALA A 150 -12.96 -1.73 -1.35
CA ALA A 150 -13.35 -1.66 -2.76
C ALA A 150 -14.61 -2.46 -3.09
N GLY A 151 -14.89 -3.54 -2.35
CA GLY A 151 -16.02 -4.42 -2.60
C GLY A 151 -15.71 -5.88 -2.30
N TYR A 152 -16.35 -6.79 -3.04
CA TYR A 152 -16.29 -8.23 -2.73
C TYR A 152 -16.22 -9.12 -3.97
N SER A 153 -15.76 -10.36 -3.77
CA SER A 153 -15.77 -11.39 -4.81
C SER A 153 -17.13 -12.11 -4.85
N SER A 154 -17.75 -12.17 -6.02
CA SER A 154 -18.92 -13.01 -6.30
C SER A 154 -18.56 -14.05 -7.36
N GLY A 155 -18.26 -15.28 -6.91
CA GLY A 155 -17.72 -16.33 -7.77
C GLY A 155 -16.38 -15.93 -8.40
N LYS A 156 -16.32 -15.91 -9.73
CA LYS A 156 -15.14 -15.51 -10.54
C LYS A 156 -15.16 -14.04 -10.96
N ARG A 157 -16.00 -13.21 -10.35
CA ARG A 157 -16.11 -11.79 -10.66
C ARG A 157 -15.90 -10.97 -9.40
N PHE A 158 -15.30 -9.80 -9.56
CA PHE A 158 -15.27 -8.78 -8.53
C PHE A 158 -16.46 -7.84 -8.72
N VAL A 159 -17.09 -7.45 -7.61
CA VAL A 159 -18.17 -6.47 -7.56
C VAL A 159 -17.68 -5.30 -6.72
N PHE A 160 -17.65 -4.11 -7.33
CA PHE A 160 -17.40 -2.87 -6.61
C PHE A 160 -18.57 -2.57 -5.69
N ASP A 161 -18.28 -2.35 -4.41
CA ASP A 161 -19.24 -2.00 -3.37
C ASP A 161 -18.47 -1.26 -2.28
N GLN A 162 -18.24 0.03 -2.53
CA GLN A 162 -17.30 0.81 -1.73
C GLN A 162 -17.75 0.92 -0.27
N ASP A 163 -16.86 0.54 0.64
CA ASP A 163 -17.11 0.62 2.09
C ASP A 163 -16.09 1.54 2.77
N LEU A 164 -16.53 2.76 3.03
CA LEU A 164 -15.70 3.79 3.67
C LEU A 164 -15.39 3.51 5.15
N ARG A 165 -15.98 2.49 5.77
CA ARG A 165 -15.57 2.06 7.13
C ARG A 165 -14.12 1.56 7.15
N TYR A 166 -13.59 1.15 6.00
CA TYR A 166 -12.19 0.78 5.82
C TYR A 166 -11.27 1.98 5.54
N PHE A 167 -11.76 3.21 5.48
CA PHE A 167 -10.93 4.41 5.46
C PHE A 167 -10.87 5.04 6.85
N MET A 168 -9.67 5.34 7.35
CA MET A 168 -9.45 5.82 8.73
C MET A 168 -10.22 4.98 9.76
N ALA A 169 -10.14 3.66 9.60
CA ALA A 169 -10.97 2.71 10.31
C ALA A 169 -10.74 2.79 11.83
N ARG A 170 -11.83 2.64 12.60
CA ARG A 170 -11.76 2.61 14.06
C ARG A 170 -10.94 1.39 14.50
N PRO A 171 -9.85 1.55 15.29
CA PRO A 171 -8.94 0.46 15.62
C PRO A 171 -9.63 -0.77 16.24
N GLY A 172 -10.52 -0.56 17.21
CA GLY A 172 -11.26 -1.65 17.85
C GLY A 172 -12.27 -2.38 16.94
N TRP A 173 -12.69 -1.77 15.83
CA TRP A 173 -13.46 -2.44 14.79
C TRP A 173 -12.55 -3.20 13.83
N PHE A 174 -11.45 -2.56 13.39
CA PHE A 174 -10.51 -3.10 12.42
C PHE A 174 -9.81 -4.37 12.93
N LEU A 175 -9.35 -4.35 14.19
CA LEU A 175 -8.65 -5.46 14.85
C LEU A 175 -9.52 -6.69 15.11
N ARG A 176 -10.84 -6.63 14.88
CA ARG A 176 -11.70 -7.84 14.91
C ARG A 176 -11.51 -8.74 13.71
N SER A 177 -10.90 -8.22 12.65
CA SER A 177 -10.70 -8.93 11.38
C SER A 177 -9.30 -8.81 10.82
N HIS A 178 -8.47 -7.89 11.32
CA HIS A 178 -7.09 -7.66 10.87
C HIS A 178 -6.11 -7.82 12.03
N TRP A 179 -5.20 -8.80 11.95
CA TRP A 179 -4.15 -9.02 12.94
C TRP A 179 -2.78 -8.82 12.28
N PRO A 180 -2.04 -7.73 12.60
CA PRO A 180 -0.73 -7.49 12.01
C PRO A 180 0.28 -8.55 12.47
N ASN A 181 1.23 -8.88 11.60
CA ASN A 181 2.35 -9.77 11.95
C ASN A 181 3.27 -9.15 13.02
N ASP A 182 3.42 -7.82 13.00
CA ASP A 182 4.17 -7.04 13.99
C ASP A 182 3.23 -6.05 14.69
N PRO A 183 2.68 -6.39 15.86
CA PRO A 183 1.81 -5.52 16.64
C PRO A 183 2.67 -4.51 17.42
N LYS A 184 3.05 -3.41 16.78
CA LYS A 184 3.71 -2.26 17.42
C LYS A 184 2.80 -1.04 17.44
#